data_AF-A0A2A4Z3X6-F1
#
_entry.id   AF-A0A2A4Z3X6-F1
#
_cell.length_a   1.000
_cell.length_b   1.000
_cell.length_c   1.000
_cell.angle_alpha   90.00
_cell.angle_beta   90.00
_cell.angle_gamma   90.00
#
_symmetry.space_group_name_H-M   'P 1'
#
loop_
_entity.id
_entity.type
_entity.pdbx_description
1 polymer ?
#
loop_
_entity_poly.entity_id
_entity_poly.type
_entity_poly.pdbx_seq_one_letter_code
_entity_poly.pdbx_strand_id
1 'polypeptide(L)' 'MPGWTQILIVIVLAFLLFGRGKISDVMGDFAKGIKSFKKGMAEEETPSADDAKIIDHDTVSEKVAETAETVKEATK' A
#
# COMPACT_ATOMS: atom_id res chain seq x y z
N MET A 1 21.38 7.77 -28.64
CA MET A 1 21.41 6.48 -27.94
C MET A 1 20.12 6.36 -27.13
N PRO A 2 19.32 5.31 -27.33
CA PRO A 2 18.12 5.11 -26.54
C PRO A 2 18.54 4.92 -25.07
N GLY A 3 18.22 5.91 -24.24
CA GLY A 3 18.53 5.94 -22.81
C GLY A 3 17.35 5.48 -21.98
N TRP A 4 17.52 5.46 -20.66
CA TRP A 4 16.49 5.01 -19.71
C TRP A 4 15.19 5.83 -19.80
N THR A 5 15.26 7.01 -20.43
CA THR A 5 14.11 7.86 -20.77
C THR A 5 13.08 7.18 -21.67
N GLN A 6 13.50 6.32 -22.60
CA GLN A 6 12.57 5.60 -23.48
C GLN A 6 11.73 4.59 -22.71
N ILE A 7 12.33 3.93 -21.72
CA ILE A 7 11.62 2.99 -20.84
C ILE A 7 10.56 3.73 -20.02
N LEU A 8 10.88 4.91 -19.49
CA LEU A 8 9.91 5.76 -18.79
C LEU A 8 8.72 6.16 -19.68
N ILE A 9 8.97 6.55 -20.93
CA ILE A 9 7.90 6.92 -21.87
C ILE A 9 6.95 5.74 -22.11
N VAL A 10 7.48 4.53 -22.28
CA VAL A 10 6.68 3.31 -22.48
C VAL A 10 5.85 3.00 -21.24
N ILE A 11 6.42 3.14 -20.04
CA ILE A 11 5.70 2.92 -18.78
C ILE A 11 4.53 3.90 -18.64
N VAL A 12 4.73 5.19 -18.95
CA VAL A 12 3.66 6.20 -18.89
C VAL A 12 2.51 5.85 -19.85
N LEU A 13 2.82 5.42 -21.07
CA LEU A 13 1.80 4.95 -22.01
C LEU A 13 1.06 3.72 -21.48
N ALA A 14 1.78 2.74 -20.93
CA ALA A 14 1.17 1.55 -20.35
C ALA A 14 0.22 1.92 -19.21
N PHE A 15 0.62 2.79 -18.28
CA PHE A 15 -0.25 3.25 -17.19
C PHE A 15 -1.52 3.96 -17.69
N LEU A 16 -1.44 4.68 -18.82
CA LEU A 16 -2.59 5.34 -19.41
C LEU A 16 -3.55 4.35 -20.10
N LEU A 17 -3.02 3.30 -20.76
CA LEU A 17 -3.80 2.27 -21.44
C LEU A 17 -4.46 1.29 -20.46
N PHE A 18 -3.73 0.86 -19.43
CA PHE A 18 -4.23 -0.08 -18.44
C PHE A 18 -5.10 0.59 -17.36
N GLY A 19 -4.95 1.91 -17.17
CA GLY A 19 -5.75 2.72 -16.25
C GLY A 19 -5.43 2.46 -14.78
N ARG A 20 -5.63 3.49 -13.94
CA ARG A 20 -5.22 3.47 -12.51
C ARG A 20 -5.84 2.35 -11.66
N GLY A 21 -7.00 1.81 -12.05
CA GLY A 21 -7.71 0.78 -11.28
C GLY A 21 -7.13 -0.63 -11.44
N LYS A 22 -6.68 -1.03 -12.63
CA LYS A 22 -6.26 -2.41 -12.89
C LYS A 22 -4.84 -2.73 -12.46
N ILE A 23 -3.96 -1.72 -12.36
CA ILE A 23 -2.60 -1.94 -11.88
C ILE A 23 -2.59 -2.28 -10.39
N SER A 24 -3.44 -1.69 -9.55
CA SER A 24 -3.39 -1.89 -8.09
C SER A 24 -3.68 -3.33 -7.66
N ASP A 25 -4.69 -3.99 -8.25
CA ASP A 25 -4.97 -5.40 -7.94
C ASP A 25 -3.85 -6.32 -8.43
N VAL A 26 -3.37 -6.11 -9.66
CA VAL A 26 -2.27 -6.91 -10.25
C VAL A 26 -0.97 -6.69 -9.50
N MET A 27 -0.66 -5.46 -9.09
CA MET A 27 0.52 -5.12 -8.32
C MET A 27 0.43 -5.66 -6.89
N GLY A 28 -0.77 -5.74 -6.31
CA GLY A 28 -1.03 -6.39 -5.02
C GLY A 28 -0.73 -7.88 -5.06
N ASP A 29 -1.20 -8.60 -6.06
CA ASP A 29 -0.94 -10.04 -6.20
C ASP A 29 0.50 -10.34 -6.62
N PHE A 30 1.09 -9.49 -7.46
CA PHE A 30 2.51 -9.54 -7.78
C PHE A 30 3.39 -9.28 -6.55
N ALA A 31 3.05 -8.30 -5.71
CA ALA A 31 3.77 -8.00 -4.48
C ALA A 31 3.67 -9.13 -3.46
N LYS A 32 2.51 -9.79 -3.31
CA LYS A 32 2.37 -11.00 -2.49
C LYS A 32 3.25 -12.13 -3.02
N GLY A 33 3.27 -12.35 -4.34
CA GLY A 33 4.14 -13.37 -4.97
C GLY A 33 5.63 -13.12 -4.71
N ILE A 34 6.09 -11.88 -4.89
CA ILE A 34 7.48 -11.51 -4.61
C ILE A 34 7.79 -11.53 -3.11
N LYS A 35 6.87 -11.10 -2.23
CA LYS A 35 7.06 -11.15 -0.77
C LYS A 35 7.20 -12.59 -0.29
N SER A 36 6.39 -13.52 -0.80
CA SER A 36 6.49 -14.95 -0.50
C SER A 36 7.77 -15.58 -1.07
N PHE A 37 8.20 -15.16 -2.26
CA PHE A 37 9.47 -15.60 -2.84
C PHE A 37 10.66 -15.13 -1.99
N LYS A 38 10.65 -13.87 -1.56
CA LYS A 38 11.69 -13.31 -0.69
C LYS A 38 11.65 -13.93 0.71
N LYS A 39 10.47 -14.17 1.27
CA LYS A 39 10.29 -14.84 2.57
C LYS A 39 10.82 -16.27 2.51
N GLY A 40 10.48 -17.05 1.48
CA GLY A 40 10.97 -18.41 1.30
C GLY A 40 12.48 -18.50 1.09
N MET A 41 13.09 -17.48 0.47
CA MET A 41 14.55 -17.41 0.32
C MET A 41 15.25 -16.92 1.60
N ALA A 42 14.61 -16.03 2.36
CA ALA A 42 15.15 -15.49 3.62
C ALA A 42 14.95 -16.44 4.82
N GLU A 43 14.00 -17.37 4.75
CA GLU A 43 13.78 -18.40 5.78
C GLU A 43 15.00 -19.35 5.92
N GLU A 44 15.83 -19.45 4.88
CA GLU A 44 17.13 -20.14 4.93
C GLU A 44 18.20 -19.33 5.68
N GLU A 45 18.02 -18.01 5.85
CA GLU A 45 19.03 -17.11 6.44
C GLU A 45 18.64 -16.51 7.81
N THR A 46 17.37 -16.17 8.10
CA THR A 46 16.89 -15.74 9.45
C THR A 46 15.34 -15.67 9.53
N PRO A 47 14.71 -15.95 10.70
CA PRO A 47 13.26 -15.79 10.85
C PRO A 47 12.89 -14.30 11.05
N SER A 48 12.45 -13.62 10.00
CA SER A 48 12.00 -12.22 10.09
C SER A 48 10.51 -12.08 10.36
N ALA A 49 10.19 -11.40 11.48
CA ALA A 49 8.86 -11.04 11.94
C ALA A 49 8.28 -9.86 11.12
N ASP A 50 7.55 -10.14 10.05
CA ASP A 50 6.94 -9.10 9.20
C ASP A 50 5.49 -9.44 8.77
N ASP A 51 4.77 -10.08 9.71
CA ASP A 51 3.35 -10.42 9.64
C ASP A 51 2.57 -9.69 10.75
N ALA A 52 2.68 -8.36 10.84
CA ALA A 52 1.87 -7.56 11.77
C ALA A 52 1.65 -6.12 11.29
N LYS A 53 1.20 -5.95 10.04
CA LYS A 53 0.45 -4.74 9.65
C LYS A 53 -0.44 -5.04 8.45
N ILE A 54 -1.39 -5.96 8.64
CA ILE A 54 -2.56 -6.00 7.76
C ILE A 54 -3.32 -4.70 8.01
N ILE A 55 -3.55 -4.02 6.91
CA ILE A 55 -4.26 -2.76 6.79
C ILE A 55 -5.74 -3.12 7.01
N ASP A 56 -6.23 -2.95 8.24
CA ASP A 56 -7.68 -2.86 8.50
C ASP A 56 -8.21 -1.62 7.76
N HIS A 57 -8.78 -1.84 6.58
CA HIS A 57 -9.49 -0.83 5.80
C HIS A 57 -10.99 -1.13 5.80
N ASP A 58 -11.60 -1.20 6.98
CA ASP A 58 -13.07 -1.23 7.08
C ASP A 58 -13.66 -0.43 8.27
N THR A 59 -12.92 0.49 8.89
CA THR A 59 -13.49 1.35 9.95
C THR A 59 -13.00 2.79 9.91
N VAL A 60 -12.99 3.41 8.73
CA VAL A 60 -12.90 4.89 8.60
C VAL A 60 -14.24 5.43 8.13
N SER A 61 -15.28 5.22 8.95
CA SER A 61 -16.53 5.98 8.85
C SER A 61 -17.23 6.08 10.21
N GLU A 62 -16.49 6.21 11.31
CA GLU A 62 -17.10 6.59 12.60
C GLU A 62 -16.03 7.11 13.58
N LYS A 63 -15.24 8.12 13.19
CA LYS A 63 -14.39 8.83 14.17
C LYS A 63 -14.11 10.28 13.76
N VAL A 64 -15.17 10.99 13.40
CA VAL A 64 -15.17 12.46 13.33
C VAL A 64 -16.51 12.97 13.88
N ALA A 65 -16.83 12.64 15.14
CA ALA A 65 -17.94 13.25 15.86
C ALA A 65 -17.80 13.23 17.39
N GLU A 66 -16.69 12.74 17.95
CA GLU A 66 -16.46 12.67 19.40
C GLU A 66 -15.16 13.39 19.79
N THR A 67 -15.08 14.67 19.47
CA THR A 67 -14.04 15.58 20.03
C THR A 67 -14.53 17.02 20.13
N ALA A 68 -15.85 17.24 20.06
CA ALA A 68 -16.44 18.57 20.07
C ALA A 68 -17.24 18.93 21.34
N GLU A 69 -17.43 18.01 22.30
CA GLU A 69 -18.30 18.28 23.47
C GLU A 69 -17.61 18.40 24.84
N THR A 70 -16.29 18.19 24.97
CA THR A 70 -15.58 18.30 26.27
C THR A 70 -14.74 19.58 26.47
N VAL A 71 -14.98 20.64 25.69
CA VAL A 71 -14.30 21.95 25.86
C VAL A 71 -15.26 23.07 26.33
N LYS A 72 -16.47 22.74 26.82
CA LYS A 72 -17.38 23.72 27.45
C LYS A 72 -17.59 23.54 28.96
N GLU A 73 -17.02 22.52 29.59
CA GLU A 73 -17.22 22.24 31.03
C GLU A 73 -15.95 22.41 31.89
N ALA A 74 -14.95 23.16 31.41
CA ALA A 74 -13.73 23.46 32.18
C ALA A 74 -13.46 24.97 32.26
N THR A 75 -14.51 25.78 32.41
CA THR A 75 -14.40 27.21 32.80
C THR A 75 -15.44 27.58 33.86
N LYS A 76 -15.69 26.63 34.77
CA LYS A 76 -16.24 26.93 36.09
C LYS A 76 -15.60 26.03 37.14
#